data_AF-A0A392UKQ2-F1
#
_entry.id   AF-A0A392UKQ2-F1
#
_cell.length_a   1.000
_cell.length_b   1.000
_cell.length_c   1.000
_cell.angle_alpha   90.00
_cell.angle_beta   90.00
_cell.angle_gamma   90.00
#
_symmetry.space_group_name_H-M   'P 1'
#
loop_
_entity.id
_entity.type
_entity.pdbx_description
1 polymer ?
#
loop_
_entity_poly.entity_id
_entity_poly.type
_entity_poly.pdbx_seq_one_letter_code
_entity_poly.pdbx_strand_id
1 'polypeptide(L)' 'MANIEQNPTAYPAFQIRNELLFYKGKLYIPVSSPIKQTLLEEFHYSLLGGHAGIQRTYGRLK' A
#
# COMPACT_ATOMS: atom_id res chain seq x y z
N MET A 1 12.55 -6.24 -6.36
CA MET A 1 11.56 -7.20 -6.88
C MET A 1 12.24 -8.48 -7.34
N ALA A 2 13.38 -8.39 -8.04
CA ALA A 2 14.21 -9.53 -8.47
C ALA A 2 14.38 -10.66 -7.44
N ASN A 3 14.69 -10.37 -6.17
CA ASN A 3 14.87 -11.42 -5.14
C ASN A 3 13.60 -12.27 -4.87
N ILE A 4 12.42 -11.69 -5.07
CA ILE A 4 11.12 -12.37 -4.85
C ILE A 4 10.81 -13.27 -6.04
N GLU A 5 11.11 -12.82 -7.25
CA GLU A 5 10.93 -13.60 -8.49
C GLU A 5 11.89 -14.79 -8.55
N GLN A 6 13.13 -14.60 -8.08
CA GLN A 6 14.15 -15.65 -8.08
C GLN A 6 13.92 -16.70 -6.98
N ASN A 7 13.28 -16.34 -5.86
CA ASN A 7 13.08 -17.24 -4.72
C ASN A 7 11.66 -17.15 -4.13
N PRO A 8 10.61 -17.50 -4.89
CA PRO A 8 9.23 -17.32 -4.45
C PRO A 8 8.89 -18.12 -3.16
N THR A 9 9.50 -19.29 -2.97
CA THR A 9 9.32 -20.12 -1.76
C THR A 9 9.92 -19.51 -0.50
N ALA A 10 10.96 -18.66 -0.62
CA ALA A 10 11.53 -17.90 0.50
C ALA A 10 10.64 -16.72 0.92
N TYR A 11 9.74 -16.29 0.04
CA TYR A 11 8.86 -15.13 0.24
C TYR A 11 7.38 -15.50 0.01
N PRO A 12 6.82 -16.51 0.70
CA PRO A 12 5.49 -17.04 0.39
C PRO A 12 4.34 -16.05 0.60
N ALA A 13 4.58 -15.00 1.40
CA ALA A 13 3.61 -13.94 1.64
C ALA A 13 3.62 -12.85 0.54
N PHE A 14 4.61 -12.85 -0.35
CA PHE A 14 4.72 -11.89 -1.44
C PHE A 14 4.19 -12.48 -2.74
N GLN A 15 3.56 -11.62 -3.53
CA GLN A 15 3.00 -11.98 -4.83
C GLN A 15 3.24 -10.84 -5.80
N ILE A 16 3.62 -11.15 -7.03
CA ILE A 16 3.71 -10.15 -8.11
C ILE A 16 2.51 -10.38 -9.02
N ARG A 17 1.73 -9.32 -9.28
CA ARG A 17 0.57 -9.33 -10.17
C ARG A 17 0.63 -8.07 -11.02
N ASN A 18 0.65 -8.22 -12.34
CA ASN A 18 0.69 -7.08 -13.28
C ASN A 18 1.81 -6.09 -12.91
N GLU A 19 3.02 -6.61 -12.66
CA GLU A 19 4.22 -5.82 -12.29
C GLU A 19 4.13 -5.09 -10.93
N LEU A 20 3.05 -5.28 -10.18
CA LEU A 20 2.87 -4.74 -8.84
C LEU A 20 3.20 -5.80 -7.79
N LEU A 21 3.90 -5.37 -6.74
CA LEU A 21 4.21 -6.21 -5.61
C LEU A 21 3.10 -6.15 -4.57
N PHE A 22 2.65 -7.32 -4.11
CA PHE A 22 1.68 -7.48 -3.04
C PHE A 22 2.31 -8.23 -1.88
N TYR A 23 1.95 -7.84 -0.65
CA TYR A 23 2.29 -8.55 0.58
C TYR A 23 0.98 -8.95 1.28
N LYS A 24 0.77 -10.24 1.50
CA LYS A 24 -0.46 -10.81 2.09
C LYS A 24 -1.74 -10.28 1.43
N GLY A 25 -1.74 -10.20 0.09
CA GLY A 25 -2.87 -9.74 -0.71
C GLY A 25 -3.05 -8.22 -0.80
N LYS A 26 -2.20 -7.42 -0.15
CA LYS A 26 -2.26 -5.94 -0.19
C LYS A 26 -1.14 -5.36 -1.03
N LEU A 27 -1.40 -4.27 -1.75
CA LEU A 27 -0.37 -3.58 -2.52
C LEU A 27 0.76 -3.13 -1.59
N TYR A 28 1.98 -3.55 -1.90
CA TYR A 28 3.16 -3.19 -1.14
C TYR A 28 3.66 -1.83 -1.61
N ILE A 29 3.61 -0.84 -0.71
CA ILE A 29 4.17 0.49 -0.95
C ILE A 29 5.46 0.63 -0.14
N PRO A 30 6.63 0.78 -0.79
CA PRO A 30 7.91 0.98 -0.11
C PRO A 30 7.86 2.15 0.88
N VAL A 31 8.58 2.04 2.00
CA VAL A 31 8.62 3.09 3.04
C VAL A 31 9.12 4.42 2.50
N SER A 32 10.06 4.40 1.56
CA SER A 32 10.60 5.59 0.89
C SER A 32 9.68 6.18 -0.18
N SER A 33 8.55 5.54 -0.50
CA SER A 33 7.70 6.00 -1.61
C SER A 33 6.90 7.25 -1.20
N PRO A 34 6.98 8.36 -1.96
CA PRO A 34 6.24 9.58 -1.65
C PRO A 34 4.72 9.40 -1.78
N ILE A 35 4.26 8.37 -2.51
CA ILE A 35 2.84 8.08 -2.72
C ILE A 35 2.10 7.80 -1.41
N LYS A 36 2.80 7.39 -0.34
CA LYS A 36 2.19 7.24 1.00
C LYS A 36 1.62 8.56 1.49
N GLN A 37 2.37 9.65 1.32
CA GLN A 37 1.93 10.98 1.72
C GLN A 37 0.74 11.44 0.89
N THR A 38 0.82 11.27 -0.44
CA THR A 38 -0.29 11.60 -1.35
C THR A 38 -1.57 10.84 -1.00
N LEU A 39 -1.48 9.52 -0.75
CA LEU A 39 -2.63 8.73 -0.33
C LEU A 39 -3.21 9.23 1.00
N LEU A 40 -2.37 9.57 1.98
CA LEU A 40 -2.85 10.10 3.25
C LEU A 40 -3.55 11.45 3.07
N GLU A 41 -3.00 12.34 2.25
CA GLU A 41 -3.56 13.65 1.93
C GLU A 41 -4.91 13.51 1.22
N GLU A 42 -5.00 12.76 0.12
CA GLU A 42 -6.25 12.56 -0.63
C GLU A 42 -7.36 11.96 0.25
N PHE A 43 -7.03 10.95 1.05
CA PHE A 43 -8.01 10.33 1.95
C PHE A 43 -8.36 11.20 3.17
N HIS A 44 -7.51 12.17 3.53
CA HIS A 44 -7.77 13.17 4.58
C HIS A 44 -8.60 14.35 4.07
N TYR A 45 -8.32 14.82 2.85
CA TYR A 45 -8.92 16.00 2.22
C TYR A 45 -10.18 15.71 1.40
N SER A 46 -10.54 14.44 1.16
CA SER A 46 -11.74 14.06 0.40
C SER A 46 -13.03 14.75 0.92
N LEU A 47 -13.64 15.59 0.08
CA LEU A 47 -14.85 16.39 0.33
C LEU A 47 -16.08 15.59 0.78
N LEU A 48 -16.19 14.31 0.43
CA LEU A 48 -17.29 13.42 0.84
C LEU A 48 -17.17 12.89 2.29
N GLY A 49 -16.19 13.38 3.06
CA GLY A 49 -16.03 13.06 4.48
C GLY A 49 -14.76 13.66 5.08
N GLY A 50 -14.46 14.92 4.75
CA GLY A 50 -13.25 15.63 5.15
C GLY A 50 -13.19 15.91 6.65
N HIS A 51 -11.99 15.88 7.21
CA HIS A 51 -11.66 15.92 8.66
C HIS A 51 -11.94 14.61 9.44
N ALA A 52 -11.88 13.47 8.76
CA ALA A 52 -12.08 12.16 9.39
C ALA A 52 -11.04 11.83 10.49
N GLY A 53 -9.95 12.59 10.60
CA GLY A 53 -8.83 12.31 11.49
C GLY A 53 -7.97 11.14 10.98
N ILE A 54 -6.73 11.08 11.44
CA ILE A 54 -5.71 10.12 10.98
C ILE A 54 -6.23 8.67 11.00
N GLN A 55 -6.93 8.26 12.06
CA GLN A 55 -7.43 6.88 12.20
C GLN A 55 -8.44 6.47 11.12
N ARG A 56 -9.34 7.37 10.71
CA ARG A 56 -10.30 7.06 9.65
C ARG A 56 -9.63 7.06 8.28
N THR A 57 -8.63 7.92 8.05
CA THR A 57 -7.77 7.89 6.85
C THR A 57 -7.09 6.53 6.72
N TYR A 58 -6.42 6.04 7.78
CA TYR A 58 -5.80 4.72 7.79
C TYR A 58 -6.81 3.57 7.64
N GLY A 59 -8.00 3.70 8.22
CA GLY A 59 -9.06 2.69 8.10
C GLY A 59 -9.57 2.50 6.67
N ARG A 60 -9.48 3.53 5.82
CA ARG A 60 -9.85 3.47 4.40
C ARG A 60 -8.74 2.90 3.51
N LEU A 61 -7.49 2.90 3.97
CA LEU A 61 -6.32 2.33 3.29
C LEU A 61 -6.10 0.83 3.60
N LYS A 62 -7.16 0.09 3.93
CA LYS A 62 -7.07 -1.31 4.35
C LYS A 62 -6.77 -2.27 3.21
#